data_AF-A0A2V8LV61-F1
#
_entry.id   AF-A0A2V8LV61-F1
#
_cell.length_a   1.000
_cell.length_b   1.000
_cell.length_c   1.000
_cell.angle_alpha   90.00
_cell.angle_beta   90.00
_cell.angle_gamma   90.00
#
_symmetry.space_group_name_H-M   'P 1'
#
loop_
_entity.id
_entity.type
_entity.pdbx_description
1 polymer ?
#
loop_
_entity_poly.entity_id
_entity_poly.type
_entity_poly.pdbx_seq_one_letter_code
_entity_poly.pdbx_strand_id
1 'polypeptide(L)'
;MRTHVNTNKRGLSLVILLIVTSLISPASSFAQDQRELEAEKIKSNKLKGEHPLVELMRSRKSSLRPELMGVHPRVYVTDKELDELRQRARTTHRDLWQQALRKVRALKTEPAPPPAQQRRAQNEVGIGIAEAAFAYKIEGDRKFLEAAKKYMDAAVSYDIWGYANDKP
;
A
#
# COMPACT_ATOMS: atom_id res chain seq x y z
N MET A 1 17.85 60.63 -6.17
CA MET A 1 16.90 60.46 -7.30
C MET A 1 17.10 59.06 -7.89
N ARG A 2 16.03 58.25 -7.92
CA ARG A 2 15.68 57.10 -8.81
C ARG A 2 16.74 56.59 -9.80
N THR A 3 16.91 55.30 -10.14
CA THR A 3 16.30 53.98 -9.82
C THR A 3 17.10 52.90 -10.56
N HIS A 4 17.02 51.64 -10.09
CA HIS A 4 17.22 50.37 -10.81
C HIS A 4 16.71 50.40 -12.28
N VAL A 5 17.19 49.54 -13.20
CA VAL A 5 16.71 48.15 -13.33
C VAL A 5 17.69 47.27 -14.11
N ASN A 6 17.93 46.11 -13.52
CA ASN A 6 18.65 44.96 -14.03
C ASN A 6 17.69 44.13 -14.90
N THR A 7 18.03 43.89 -16.16
CA THR A 7 17.27 43.03 -17.09
C THR A 7 17.97 41.68 -17.27
N ASN A 8 17.17 40.64 -17.54
CA ASN A 8 17.53 39.25 -17.86
C ASN A 8 17.53 38.23 -16.71
N LYS A 9 16.33 37.92 -16.21
CA LYS A 9 16.01 36.64 -15.56
C LYS A 9 14.69 36.03 -16.07
N ARG A 10 14.40 36.12 -17.37
CA ARG A 10 13.17 35.51 -17.96
C ARG A 10 13.41 34.25 -18.82
N GLY A 11 14.65 33.97 -19.23
CA GLY A 11 14.96 32.77 -20.03
C GLY A 11 15.17 31.48 -19.23
N LEU A 12 15.61 31.58 -17.97
CA LEU A 12 16.00 30.40 -17.17
C LEU A 12 14.78 29.65 -16.60
N SER A 13 13.64 30.31 -16.42
CA SER A 13 12.45 29.70 -15.81
C SER A 13 11.68 28.75 -16.74
N LEU A 14 11.77 28.90 -18.06
CA LEU A 14 11.04 28.02 -18.99
C LEU A 14 11.72 26.65 -19.17
N VAL A 15 13.06 26.61 -19.15
CA VAL A 15 13.83 25.37 -19.33
C VAL A 15 13.71 24.47 -18.08
N ILE A 16 13.68 25.06 -16.89
CA ILE A 16 13.51 24.31 -15.64
C ILE A 16 12.10 23.68 -15.56
N LEU A 17 11.06 24.33 -16.09
CA LEU A 17 9.69 23.81 -16.08
C LEU A 17 9.49 22.62 -17.05
N LEU A 18 10.23 22.57 -18.16
CA LEU A 18 10.23 21.46 -19.12
C LEU A 18 11.04 20.24 -18.64
N ILE A 19 12.08 20.44 -17.84
CA ILE A 19 12.87 19.34 -17.26
C ILE A 19 12.12 18.67 -16.09
N VAL A 20 11.36 19.45 -15.30
CA VAL A 20 10.56 18.91 -14.19
C VAL A 20 9.35 18.12 -14.67
N THR A 21 8.76 18.47 -15.82
CA THR A 21 7.62 17.71 -16.40
C THR A 21 8.02 16.38 -17.02
N SER A 22 9.26 16.24 -17.51
CA SER A 22 9.78 14.96 -18.05
C SER A 22 9.99 13.88 -16.97
N LEU A 23 10.20 14.28 -15.71
CA LEU A 23 10.41 13.36 -14.58
C LEU A 23 9.11 12.73 -14.03
N ILE A 24 7.94 13.14 -14.51
CA ILE A 24 6.64 12.63 -14.06
C ILE A 24 5.93 11.86 -15.20
N SER A 25 6.71 11.15 -16.01
CA SER A 25 6.15 10.29 -17.06
C SER A 25 5.69 8.93 -16.49
N PRO A 26 4.45 8.48 -16.77
CA PRO A 26 3.94 7.15 -16.36
C PRO A 26 4.71 5.99 -17.02
N ALA A 27 5.53 6.27 -18.04
CA ALA A 27 6.46 5.31 -18.64
C ALA A 27 7.44 4.68 -17.64
N SER A 28 7.73 5.38 -16.53
CA SER A 28 8.61 4.89 -15.46
C SER A 28 8.05 3.65 -14.74
N SER A 29 6.74 3.62 -14.49
CA SER A 29 6.09 2.48 -13.82
C SER A 29 6.00 1.26 -14.73
N PHE A 30 5.66 1.42 -16.02
CA PHE A 30 5.63 0.31 -16.98
C PHE A 30 7.01 -0.32 -17.21
N ALA A 31 8.06 0.50 -17.28
CA ALA A 31 9.42 0.01 -17.45
C ALA A 31 9.95 -0.70 -16.19
N GLN A 32 9.61 -0.24 -14.99
CA GLN A 32 9.89 -0.98 -13.76
C GLN A 32 9.17 -2.32 -13.75
N ASP A 33 7.92 -2.31 -14.19
CA ASP A 33 7.04 -3.45 -14.16
C ASP A 33 7.53 -4.60 -15.06
N GLN A 34 8.01 -4.29 -16.27
CA GLN A 34 8.64 -5.27 -17.16
C GLN A 34 9.94 -5.84 -16.57
N ARG A 35 10.81 -4.99 -15.99
CA ARG A 35 12.05 -5.43 -15.36
C ARG A 35 11.81 -6.39 -14.19
N GLU A 36 10.81 -6.12 -13.36
CA GLU A 36 10.41 -7.02 -12.26
C GLU A 36 9.97 -8.39 -12.79
N LEU A 37 9.17 -8.41 -13.86
CA LEU A 37 8.69 -9.66 -14.47
C LEU A 37 9.83 -10.48 -15.10
N GLU A 38 10.76 -9.83 -15.79
CA GLU A 38 11.94 -10.49 -16.34
C GLU A 38 12.84 -11.07 -15.25
N ALA A 39 13.09 -10.30 -14.18
CA ALA A 39 13.88 -10.76 -13.04
C ALA A 39 13.23 -11.96 -12.34
N GLU A 40 11.91 -11.96 -12.17
CA GLU A 40 11.15 -13.10 -11.63
C GLU A 40 11.31 -14.36 -12.50
N LYS A 41 11.16 -14.23 -13.84
CA LYS A 41 11.35 -15.35 -14.78
C LYS A 41 12.75 -15.94 -14.69
N ILE A 42 13.79 -15.09 -14.67
CA ILE A 42 15.18 -15.52 -14.53
C ILE A 42 15.42 -16.22 -13.19
N LYS A 43 14.85 -15.72 -12.10
CA LYS A 43 15.00 -16.31 -10.76
C LYS A 43 14.26 -17.64 -10.62
N SER A 44 13.07 -17.75 -11.21
CA SER A 44 12.28 -19.00 -11.23
C SER A 44 13.06 -20.14 -11.89
N ASN A 45 13.70 -19.88 -13.03
CA ASN A 45 14.50 -20.88 -13.74
C ASN A 45 15.75 -21.35 -12.95
N LYS A 46 16.17 -20.60 -11.93
CA LYS A 46 17.30 -20.94 -11.05
C LYS A 46 16.90 -21.72 -9.81
N LEU A 47 15.61 -21.77 -9.45
CA LEU A 47 15.13 -22.57 -8.32
C LEU A 47 15.07 -24.04 -8.75
N LYS A 48 16.11 -24.81 -8.42
CA LYS A 48 16.12 -26.27 -8.54
C LYS A 48 16.11 -26.90 -7.15
N GLY A 49 15.31 -27.95 -6.96
CA GLY A 49 15.18 -28.65 -5.69
C GLY A 49 14.06 -28.11 -4.79
N GLU A 50 13.93 -28.70 -3.60
CA GLU A 50 12.92 -28.33 -2.62
C GLU A 50 13.20 -26.94 -2.04
N HIS A 51 12.18 -26.08 -1.95
CA HIS A 51 12.35 -24.72 -1.47
C HIS A 51 12.71 -24.73 0.05
N PRO A 52 13.68 -23.93 0.54
CA PRO A 52 14.07 -23.91 1.96
C PRO A 52 12.91 -23.65 2.94
N LEU A 53 11.85 -22.99 2.47
CA LEU A 53 10.62 -22.81 3.27
C LEU A 53 9.96 -24.13 3.65
N VAL A 54 10.06 -25.19 2.83
CA VAL A 54 9.42 -26.48 3.14
C VAL A 54 10.08 -27.16 4.33
N GLU A 55 11.41 -27.08 4.42
CA GLU A 55 12.16 -27.54 5.60
C GLU A 55 11.79 -26.71 6.84
N LEU A 56 11.70 -25.38 6.69
CA LEU A 56 11.30 -24.49 7.78
C LEU A 56 9.87 -24.78 8.27
N MET A 57 8.93 -25.02 7.37
CA MET A 57 7.54 -25.37 7.71
C MET A 57 7.46 -26.70 8.48
N ARG A 58 8.35 -27.66 8.17
CA ARG A 58 8.43 -28.94 8.90
C ARG A 58 9.11 -28.81 10.26
N SER A 59 10.19 -28.05 10.33
CA SER A 59 11.08 -27.98 11.51
C SER A 59 10.67 -26.92 12.54
N ARG A 60 9.99 -25.85 12.12
CA ARG A 60 9.61 -24.74 12.99
C ARG A 60 8.14 -24.82 13.35
N LYS A 61 7.85 -24.82 14.66
CA LYS A 61 6.49 -24.68 15.18
C LYS A 61 6.28 -23.23 15.60
N SER A 62 5.15 -22.66 15.17
CA SER A 62 4.68 -21.36 15.62
C SER A 62 3.32 -21.56 16.27
N SER A 63 3.22 -21.29 17.57
CA SER A 63 1.96 -21.35 18.31
C SER A 63 1.54 -19.95 18.73
N LEU A 64 0.24 -19.67 18.71
CA LEU A 64 -0.28 -18.42 19.25
C LEU A 64 0.06 -18.35 20.75
N ARG A 65 0.55 -17.19 21.18
CA ARG A 65 0.76 -16.90 22.60
C ARG A 65 -0.56 -17.10 23.37
N PRO A 66 -0.60 -17.87 24.47
CA PRO A 66 -1.85 -18.19 25.16
C PRO A 66 -2.71 -16.97 25.52
N GLU A 67 -2.07 -15.88 25.93
CA GLU A 67 -2.70 -14.61 26.28
C GLU A 67 -3.33 -13.86 25.09
N LEU A 68 -3.04 -14.28 23.85
CA LEU A 68 -3.63 -13.71 22.63
C LEU A 68 -4.75 -14.59 22.04
N MET A 69 -5.04 -15.75 22.64
CA MET A 69 -6.11 -16.63 22.18
C MET A 69 -7.47 -15.96 22.36
N GLY A 70 -8.26 -15.88 21.28
CA GLY A 70 -9.58 -15.22 21.30
C GLY A 70 -9.53 -13.69 21.40
N VAL A 71 -8.35 -13.09 21.59
CA VAL A 71 -8.16 -11.62 21.67
C VAL A 71 -7.93 -11.05 20.28
N HIS A 72 -8.58 -9.91 19.97
CA HIS A 72 -8.40 -9.17 18.73
C HIS A 72 -8.46 -7.66 19.00
N PRO A 73 -7.62 -6.83 18.35
CA PRO A 73 -6.53 -7.19 17.43
C PRO A 73 -5.34 -7.85 18.16
N ARG A 74 -4.51 -8.60 17.42
CA ARG A 74 -3.39 -9.38 17.99
C ARG A 74 -2.16 -9.59 17.10
N VAL A 75 -2.10 -8.95 15.92
CA VAL A 75 -1.01 -9.18 14.95
C VAL A 75 0.08 -8.11 15.07
N TYR A 76 -0.29 -6.84 14.91
CA TYR A 76 0.64 -5.71 15.04
C TYR A 76 0.41 -4.88 16.29
N VAL A 77 -0.81 -4.92 16.82
CA VAL A 77 -1.28 -4.15 17.97
C VAL A 77 -2.34 -4.95 18.71
N THR A 78 -2.46 -4.66 20.00
CA THR A 78 -3.57 -5.02 20.90
C THR A 78 -4.52 -3.83 21.06
N ASP A 79 -5.68 -4.03 21.68
CA ASP A 79 -6.57 -2.90 21.99
C ASP A 79 -5.90 -1.89 22.94
N LYS A 80 -5.07 -2.35 23.88
CA LYS A 80 -4.29 -1.46 24.77
C LYS A 80 -3.34 -0.56 23.97
N GLU A 81 -2.58 -1.13 23.04
CA GLU A 81 -1.64 -0.36 22.21
C GLU A 81 -2.38 0.58 21.23
N LEU A 82 -3.61 0.23 20.84
CA LEU A 82 -4.46 1.13 20.06
C LEU A 82 -4.88 2.38 20.84
N ASP A 83 -5.12 2.29 22.15
CA ASP A 83 -5.41 3.46 22.97
C ASP A 83 -4.23 4.45 22.97
N GLU A 84 -3.01 3.94 23.09
CA GLU A 84 -1.79 4.75 22.98
C GLU A 84 -1.62 5.35 21.58
N LEU A 85 -1.94 4.59 20.52
CA LEU A 85 -1.90 5.09 19.15
C LEU A 85 -2.94 6.18 18.91
N ARG A 86 -4.16 6.05 19.46
CA ARG A 86 -5.20 7.09 19.39
C ARG A 86 -4.75 8.38 20.05
N GLN A 87 -4.08 8.29 21.19
CA GLN A 87 -3.51 9.47 21.85
C GLN A 87 -2.44 10.12 20.99
N ARG A 88 -1.47 9.35 20.49
CA ARG A 88 -0.40 9.85 19.62
C ARG A 88 -0.93 10.50 18.33
N ALA A 89 -1.93 9.88 17.70
CA ALA A 89 -2.61 10.39 16.50
C ALA A 89 -3.27 11.76 16.70
N ARG A 90 -3.64 12.12 17.94
CA ARG A 90 -4.22 13.42 18.29
C ARG A 90 -3.20 14.43 18.84
N THR A 91 -2.00 13.97 19.19
CA THR A 91 -0.98 14.76 19.89
C THR A 91 0.33 14.75 19.12
N THR A 92 1.30 13.96 19.58
CA THR A 92 2.70 13.97 19.13
C THR A 92 2.89 13.56 17.67
N HIS A 93 1.96 12.81 17.09
CA HIS A 93 2.04 12.31 15.72
C HIS A 93 0.88 12.82 14.85
N ARG A 94 0.19 13.87 15.29
CA ARG A 94 -1.00 14.40 14.60
C ARG A 94 -0.75 14.67 13.13
N ASP A 95 0.33 15.37 12.78
CA ASP A 95 0.56 15.77 11.38
C ASP A 95 0.92 14.59 10.48
N LEU A 96 1.68 13.62 11.01
CA LEU A 96 1.95 12.37 10.31
C LEU A 96 0.67 11.57 10.11
N TRP A 97 -0.18 11.51 11.12
CA TRP A 97 -1.45 10.81 11.05
C TRP A 97 -2.41 11.44 10.05
N GLN A 98 -2.52 12.77 10.05
CA GLN A 98 -3.33 13.48 9.06
C GLN A 98 -2.82 13.24 7.62
N GLN A 99 -1.50 13.10 7.43
CA GLN A 99 -0.93 12.70 6.14
C GLN A 99 -1.36 11.28 5.74
N ALA A 100 -1.37 10.34 6.68
CA ALA A 100 -1.82 8.97 6.45
C ALA A 100 -3.32 8.92 6.09
N LEU A 101 -4.18 9.64 6.82
CA LEU A 101 -5.62 9.71 6.54
C LEU A 101 -5.93 10.23 5.12
N ARG A 102 -5.17 11.23 4.65
CA ARG A 102 -5.31 11.74 3.28
C ARG A 102 -4.92 10.73 2.20
N LYS A 103 -4.24 9.63 2.55
CA LYS A 103 -3.76 8.61 1.61
C LYS A 103 -4.61 7.33 1.60
N VAL A 104 -5.60 7.20 2.49
CA VAL A 104 -6.48 6.02 2.55
C VAL A 104 -7.15 5.79 1.18
N ARG A 105 -6.75 4.71 0.49
CA ARG A 105 -7.19 4.41 -0.87
C ARG A 105 -8.67 4.10 -0.97
N ALA A 106 -9.20 3.36 0.01
CA ALA A 106 -10.57 2.88 0.01
C ALA A 106 -11.64 3.98 0.10
N LEU A 107 -11.23 5.24 0.34
CA LEU A 107 -12.11 6.40 0.27
C LEU A 107 -12.04 7.16 -1.06
N LYS A 108 -11.12 6.78 -1.96
CA LYS A 108 -10.84 7.51 -3.21
C LYS A 108 -11.17 6.71 -4.46
N THR A 109 -11.10 5.39 -4.35
CA THR A 109 -11.27 4.49 -5.48
C THR A 109 -12.12 3.32 -5.03
N GLU A 110 -12.83 2.74 -5.98
CA GLU A 110 -13.60 1.52 -5.79
C GLU A 110 -12.66 0.30 -5.83
N PRO A 111 -12.94 -0.77 -5.06
CA PRO A 111 -12.17 -2.00 -5.22
C PRO A 111 -12.41 -2.57 -6.62
N ALA A 112 -11.39 -3.20 -7.21
CA ALA A 112 -11.52 -3.81 -8.52
C ALA A 112 -12.64 -4.88 -8.51
N PRO A 113 -13.51 -4.96 -9.53
CA PRO A 113 -14.49 -6.04 -9.60
C PRO A 113 -13.81 -7.38 -9.95
N PRO A 114 -14.39 -8.53 -9.55
CA PRO A 114 -13.93 -9.84 -10.02
C PRO A 114 -13.97 -9.91 -11.57
N PRO A 115 -13.01 -10.58 -12.22
CA PRO A 115 -11.99 -11.44 -11.62
C PRO A 115 -10.70 -10.71 -11.16
N ALA A 116 -10.65 -9.37 -11.18
CA ALA A 116 -9.54 -8.54 -10.68
C ALA A 116 -8.11 -8.97 -11.10
N GLN A 117 -7.93 -9.61 -12.27
CA GLN A 117 -6.64 -10.18 -12.70
C GLN A 117 -5.72 -9.18 -13.40
N GLN A 118 -6.06 -7.89 -13.43
CA GLN A 118 -5.13 -6.87 -13.92
C GLN A 118 -3.95 -6.74 -12.96
N ARG A 119 -2.78 -6.38 -13.50
CA ARG A 119 -1.57 -6.23 -12.69
C ARG A 119 -1.82 -5.29 -11.51
N ARG A 120 -1.48 -5.75 -10.30
CA ARG A 120 -1.65 -5.06 -9.00
C ARG A 120 -3.10 -4.71 -8.59
N ALA A 121 -4.12 -5.07 -9.37
CA ALA A 121 -5.50 -4.73 -9.03
C ALA A 121 -5.92 -5.30 -7.65
N GLN A 122 -5.53 -6.54 -7.36
CA GLN A 122 -5.80 -7.17 -6.06
C GLN A 122 -4.90 -6.63 -4.93
N ASN A 123 -3.69 -6.16 -5.24
CA ASN A 123 -2.79 -5.54 -4.25
C ASN A 123 -3.40 -4.25 -3.69
N GLU A 124 -3.95 -3.41 -4.56
CA GLU A 124 -4.62 -2.17 -4.14
C GLU A 124 -5.83 -2.46 -3.24
N VAL A 125 -6.54 -3.56 -3.49
CA VAL A 125 -7.64 -4.03 -2.64
C VAL A 125 -7.10 -4.46 -1.27
N GLY A 126 -6.09 -5.33 -1.23
CA GLY A 126 -5.48 -5.78 0.03
C GLY A 126 -4.93 -4.63 0.88
N ILE A 127 -4.25 -3.66 0.25
CA ILE A 127 -3.74 -2.47 0.93
C ILE A 127 -4.89 -1.60 1.43
N GLY A 128 -5.93 -1.38 0.60
CA GLY A 128 -7.11 -0.59 0.96
C GLY A 128 -7.83 -1.11 2.21
N ILE A 129 -7.91 -2.43 2.39
CA ILE A 129 -8.48 -3.05 3.61
C ILE A 129 -7.70 -2.61 4.84
N ALA A 130 -6.37 -2.80 4.85
CA ALA A 130 -5.54 -2.51 6.01
C ALA A 130 -5.55 -1.01 6.36
N GLU A 131 -5.47 -0.14 5.36
CA GLU A 131 -5.52 1.31 5.54
C GLU A 131 -6.84 1.76 6.17
N ALA A 132 -7.97 1.33 5.61
CA ALA A 132 -9.29 1.72 6.10
C ALA A 132 -9.60 1.12 7.47
N ALA A 133 -9.26 -0.15 7.70
CA ALA A 133 -9.49 -0.81 8.99
C ALA A 133 -8.66 -0.14 10.11
N PHE A 134 -7.40 0.20 9.83
CA PHE A 134 -6.57 0.90 10.80
C PHE A 134 -7.07 2.32 11.06
N ALA A 135 -7.43 3.06 10.00
CA ALA A 135 -8.05 4.38 10.15
C ALA A 135 -9.32 4.33 11.01
N TYR A 136 -10.19 3.32 10.82
CA TYR A 136 -11.35 3.11 11.67
C TYR A 136 -10.99 2.86 13.13
N LYS A 137 -10.02 1.97 13.42
CA LYS A 137 -9.63 1.66 14.80
C LYS A 137 -9.05 2.87 15.54
N ILE A 138 -8.48 3.85 14.84
CA ILE A 138 -7.95 5.10 15.42
C ILE A 138 -9.01 6.20 15.51
N GLU A 139 -9.75 6.45 14.42
CA GLU A 139 -10.68 7.58 14.33
C GLU A 139 -12.10 7.28 14.85
N GLY A 140 -12.56 6.02 14.73
CA GLY A 140 -13.93 5.62 15.06
C GLY A 140 -15.00 6.06 14.05
N ASP A 141 -14.63 6.78 12.99
CA ASP A 141 -15.57 7.23 11.95
C ASP A 141 -16.01 6.06 11.07
N ARG A 142 -17.33 5.86 11.00
CA ARG A 142 -17.97 4.73 10.30
C ARG A 142 -17.64 4.70 8.81
N LYS A 143 -17.29 5.82 8.16
CA LYS A 143 -16.91 5.79 6.74
C LYS A 143 -15.73 4.87 6.46
N PHE A 144 -14.76 4.79 7.39
CA PHE A 144 -13.61 3.92 7.26
C PHE A 144 -14.00 2.45 7.48
N LEU A 145 -14.94 2.18 8.38
CA LEU A 145 -15.47 0.83 8.60
C LEU A 145 -16.19 0.32 7.35
N GLU A 146 -17.09 1.12 6.76
CA GLU A 146 -17.82 0.70 5.56
C GLU A 146 -16.86 0.51 4.38
N ALA A 147 -15.86 1.38 4.22
CA ALA A 147 -14.84 1.23 3.19
C ALA A 147 -14.01 -0.05 3.38
N ALA A 148 -13.60 -0.36 4.62
CA ALA A 148 -12.88 -1.58 4.93
C ALA A 148 -13.73 -2.84 4.64
N LYS A 149 -15.01 -2.82 5.03
CA LYS A 149 -15.94 -3.93 4.75
C LYS A 149 -16.15 -4.12 3.25
N LYS A 150 -16.41 -3.04 2.51
CA LYS A 150 -16.58 -3.08 1.05
C LYS A 150 -15.36 -3.67 0.34
N TYR A 151 -14.16 -3.28 0.74
CA TYR A 151 -12.92 -3.83 0.19
C TYR A 151 -12.70 -5.29 0.61
N MET A 152 -13.11 -5.68 1.82
CA MET A 152 -13.08 -7.08 2.26
C MET A 152 -14.06 -7.94 1.46
N ASP A 153 -15.28 -7.45 1.22
CA ASP A 153 -16.30 -8.13 0.41
C ASP A 153 -15.79 -8.36 -1.02
N ALA A 154 -15.12 -7.36 -1.60
CA ALA A 154 -14.47 -7.51 -2.90
C ALA A 154 -13.36 -8.57 -2.86
N ALA A 155 -12.49 -8.53 -1.84
CA ALA A 155 -11.41 -9.49 -1.68
C ALA A 155 -11.90 -10.94 -1.60
N VAL A 156 -12.95 -11.22 -0.84
CA VAL A 156 -13.52 -12.57 -0.72
C VAL A 156 -14.35 -12.99 -1.94
N SER A 157 -14.69 -12.06 -2.84
CA SER A 157 -15.40 -12.34 -4.09
C SER A 157 -14.48 -12.80 -5.23
N TYR A 158 -13.16 -12.71 -5.06
CA TYR A 158 -12.21 -13.14 -6.09
C TYR A 158 -11.97 -14.65 -5.99
N ASP A 159 -12.32 -15.39 -7.05
CA ASP A 159 -12.06 -16.84 -7.12
C ASP A 159 -10.57 -17.17 -7.02
N ILE A 160 -9.71 -16.28 -7.53
CA ILE A 160 -8.26 -16.46 -7.58
C ILE A 160 -7.58 -15.21 -7.02
N TRP A 161 -6.80 -15.40 -5.96
CA TRP A 161 -5.86 -14.38 -5.48
C TRP A 161 -4.52 -14.50 -6.22
N GLY A 162 -4.38 -13.76 -7.31
CA GLY A 162 -3.28 -13.87 -8.28
C GLY A 162 -3.80 -13.81 -9.71
N TYR A 163 -3.18 -14.58 -10.59
CA TYR A 163 -3.54 -14.68 -12.00
C TYR A 163 -3.95 -16.12 -12.31
N ALA A 164 -4.99 -16.31 -13.14
CA ALA A 164 -5.39 -17.66 -13.55
C ALA A 164 -4.33 -18.35 -14.42
N ASN A 165 -3.61 -17.55 -15.20
CA ASN A 165 -2.56 -17.98 -16.11
C ASN A 165 -1.25 -17.25 -15.74
N ASP A 166 -0.54 -16.72 -16.74
CA ASP A 166 0.65 -15.92 -16.53
C ASP A 166 0.35 -14.54 -15.94
N LYS A 167 1.34 -14.01 -15.22
CA LYS A 167 1.33 -12.62 -14.75
C LYS A 167 1.31 -11.66 -15.95
N PRO A 168 0.29 -10.78 -16.04
CA PRO A 168 0.12 -9.82 -17.13
C PRO A 168 1.15 -8.68 -17.08
#